data_AF-A0A1H7JK81-F1
#
_entry.id   AF-A0A1H7JK81-F1
#
_cell.length_a   1.000
_cell.length_b   1.000
_cell.length_c   1.000
_cell.angle_alpha   90.00
_cell.angle_beta   90.00
_cell.angle_gamma   90.00
#
_symmetry.space_group_name_H-M   'P 1'
#
loop_
_entity.id
_entity.type
_entity.pdbx_description
1 polymer ?
#
loop_
_entity_poly.entity_id
_entity_poly.type
_entity_poly.pdbx_seq_one_letter_code
_entity_poly.pdbx_strand_id
1 'polypeptide(L)'
;MATAYIINQESRVVVVIPDVEKIEGNTVCGKNASASGIDLNQTKIIVIETSLDIKRGDTFPDEYEDISEQFRKLSKDDQIDEMNTTIGALLLENANHRAMLTSLEDNVGGLYYLK
;
A
#
# COMPACT_ATOMS: atom_id res chain seq x y z
N MET A 1 -1.61 0.34 -20.14
CA MET A 1 -1.41 -0.96 -19.44
C MET A 1 -0.04 -0.87 -18.81
N ALA A 2 0.05 -1.02 -17.50
CA ALA A 2 1.28 -0.74 -16.77
C ALA A 2 2.36 -1.78 -17.07
N THR A 3 3.62 -1.35 -17.12
CA THR A 3 4.79 -2.20 -17.36
C THR A 3 5.77 -2.07 -16.21
N ALA A 4 6.24 -3.20 -15.69
CA ALA A 4 7.28 -3.24 -14.67
C ALA A 4 8.65 -3.42 -15.30
N TYR A 5 9.62 -2.66 -14.80
CA TYR A 5 11.03 -2.75 -15.14
C TYR A 5 11.79 -3.06 -13.87
N ILE A 6 12.53 -4.16 -13.90
CA ILE A 6 13.43 -4.53 -12.82
C ILE A 6 14.80 -4.01 -13.24
N ILE A 7 15.31 -3.02 -12.52
CA ILE A 7 16.58 -2.36 -12.83
C ILE A 7 17.64 -2.73 -11.78
N ASN A 8 18.91 -2.78 -12.17
CA ASN A 8 20.01 -2.97 -11.22
C ASN A 8 20.44 -1.62 -10.60
N GLN A 9 21.46 -1.64 -9.73
CA GLN A 9 22.04 -0.44 -9.11
C GLN A 9 22.66 0.56 -10.11
N GLU A 10 22.93 0.14 -11.35
CA GLU A 10 23.44 0.99 -12.44
C GLU A 10 22.31 1.52 -13.33
N SER A 11 21.06 1.43 -12.88
CA SER A 11 19.85 1.78 -13.65
C SER A 11 19.69 1.00 -14.96
N ARG A 12 20.29 -0.19 -15.07
CA ARG A 12 20.14 -1.07 -16.25
C ARG A 12 18.95 -1.98 -16.10
N VAL A 13 18.12 -2.05 -17.13
CA VAL A 13 16.97 -2.95 -17.19
C VAL A 13 17.45 -4.40 -17.25
N VAL A 14 17.09 -5.18 -16.24
CA VAL A 14 17.39 -6.61 -16.14
C VAL A 14 16.22 -7.43 -16.70
N VAL A 15 15.00 -7.01 -16.39
CA VAL A 15 13.76 -7.70 -16.79
C VAL A 15 12.67 -6.66 -17.07
N VAL A 16 11.83 -6.96 -18.07
CA VAL A 16 10.63 -6.19 -18.41
C VAL A 16 9.42 -7.11 -18.32
N ILE A 17 8.42 -6.72 -17.53
CA ILE A 17 7.16 -7.45 -17.38
C ILE A 17 6.02 -6.52 -17.84
N PRO A 18 5.48 -6.73 -19.05
CA PRO A 18 4.32 -5.99 -19.53
C PRO A 18 3.04 -6.45 -18.82
N ASP A 19 2.04 -5.59 -18.84
CA ASP A 19 0.70 -5.83 -18.29
C ASP A 19 0.74 -6.33 -16.84
N VAL A 20 1.39 -5.54 -15.98
CA VAL A 20 1.55 -5.85 -14.54
C VAL A 20 0.19 -5.95 -13.87
N GLU A 21 -0.03 -7.02 -13.12
CA GLU A 21 -1.25 -7.25 -12.34
C GLU A 21 -0.99 -7.06 -10.84
N LYS A 22 0.15 -7.53 -10.34
CA LYS A 22 0.50 -7.43 -8.91
C LYS A 22 2.00 -7.63 -8.66
N ILE A 23 2.46 -7.11 -7.53
CA ILE A 23 3.77 -7.35 -6.94
C ILE A 23 3.55 -8.01 -5.57
N GLU A 24 4.14 -9.19 -5.36
CA GLU A 24 4.06 -9.96 -4.12
C GLU A 24 5.49 -10.23 -3.64
N GLY A 25 5.97 -9.40 -2.70
CA GLY A 25 7.33 -9.50 -2.16
C GLY A 25 8.40 -9.32 -3.24
N ASN A 26 9.15 -10.38 -3.51
CA ASN A 26 10.22 -10.41 -4.53
C ASN A 26 9.76 -10.96 -5.88
N THR A 27 8.46 -10.93 -6.15
CA THR A 27 7.84 -11.45 -7.37
C THR A 27 6.96 -10.39 -8.02
N VAL A 28 7.12 -10.20 -9.32
CA VAL A 28 6.27 -9.36 -10.17
C VAL A 28 5.48 -10.27 -11.10
N CYS A 29 4.15 -10.15 -11.07
CA CYS A 29 3.25 -10.91 -11.92
C CYS A 29 2.57 -9.97 -12.92
N GLY A 30 2.79 -10.21 -14.20
CA GLY A 30 2.00 -9.66 -15.29
C GLY A 30 1.10 -10.72 -15.92
N LYS A 31 0.23 -10.28 -16.82
CA LYS A 31 -0.82 -11.12 -17.44
C LYS A 31 -0.28 -12.37 -18.13
N ASN A 32 0.85 -12.26 -18.82
CA ASN A 32 1.44 -13.33 -19.63
C ASN A 32 2.86 -13.72 -19.20
N ALA A 33 3.44 -13.00 -18.23
CA ALA A 33 4.83 -13.17 -17.81
C ALA A 33 4.97 -12.84 -16.32
N SER A 34 5.88 -13.52 -15.65
CA SER A 34 6.20 -13.25 -14.24
C SER A 34 7.71 -13.35 -14.03
N ALA A 35 8.21 -12.55 -13.08
CA ALA A 35 9.58 -12.60 -12.61
C ALA A 35 9.55 -12.86 -11.10
N SER A 36 10.17 -13.95 -10.66
CA SER A 36 10.26 -14.35 -9.24
C SER A 36 11.72 -14.47 -8.81
N GLY A 37 11.96 -14.40 -7.51
CA GLY A 37 13.33 -14.49 -6.96
C GLY A 37 14.17 -13.23 -7.21
N ILE A 38 13.52 -12.07 -7.32
CA ILE A 38 14.19 -10.79 -7.53
C ILE A 38 15.00 -10.42 -6.28
N ASP A 39 16.31 -10.21 -6.41
CA ASP A 39 17.13 -9.72 -5.30
C ASP A 39 16.92 -8.21 -5.13
N LEU A 40 16.04 -7.86 -4.20
CA LEU A 40 15.66 -6.47 -3.90
C LEU A 40 16.81 -5.65 -3.27
N ASN A 41 17.93 -6.27 -2.88
CA ASN A 41 19.11 -5.54 -2.41
C ASN A 41 19.97 -5.01 -3.56
N GLN A 42 19.90 -5.68 -4.72
CA GLN A 42 20.69 -5.34 -5.91
C GLN A 42 19.85 -4.76 -7.04
N THR A 43 18.52 -4.85 -6.92
CA THR A 43 17.59 -4.42 -7.96
C THR A 43 16.43 -3.62 -7.38
N LYS A 44 15.89 -2.73 -8.20
CA LYS A 44 14.67 -1.96 -7.92
C LYS A 44 13.60 -2.35 -8.92
N ILE A 45 12.37 -2.52 -8.43
CA ILE A 45 11.18 -2.70 -9.28
C ILE A 45 10.58 -1.31 -9.49
N ILE A 46 10.45 -0.88 -10.73
CA ILE A 46 9.78 0.34 -11.13
C ILE A 46 8.57 -0.06 -11.97
N VAL A 47 7.40 0.52 -11.71
CA VAL A 47 6.23 0.34 -12.58
C VAL A 47 5.82 1.69 -13.13
N ILE A 48 5.47 1.71 -14.41
CA ILE A 48 4.99 2.91 -15.11
C ILE A 48 3.71 2.58 -15.90
N GLU A 49 2.82 3.55 -16.09
CA GLU A 49 1.53 3.35 -16.78
C GLU A 49 1.67 3.01 -18.27
N THR A 50 2.77 3.44 -18.88
CA THR A 50 3.05 3.35 -20.32
C THR A 50 4.19 2.38 -20.59
N SER A 51 4.14 1.66 -21.71
CA SER A 51 5.29 0.86 -22.15
C SER A 51 6.31 1.77 -22.83
N LEU A 52 7.58 1.62 -22.46
CA LEU A 52 8.71 2.24 -23.12
C LEU A 52 9.31 1.25 -24.10
N ASP A 53 9.85 1.74 -25.21
CA ASP A 53 10.63 0.92 -26.13
C ASP A 53 12.06 0.73 -25.60
N ILE A 54 12.16 0.16 -24.41
CA ILE A 54 13.42 -0.20 -23.74
C ILE A 54 13.43 -1.70 -23.45
N LYS A 55 14.60 -2.30 -23.61
CA LYS A 55 14.82 -3.74 -23.50
C LYS A 55 15.86 -4.03 -22.44
N ARG A 56 16.02 -5.33 -22.14
CA ARG A 56 17.07 -5.78 -21.22
C ARG A 56 18.43 -5.27 -21.67
N GLY A 57 19.17 -4.66 -20.75
CA GLY A 57 20.48 -4.06 -20.97
C GLY A 57 20.44 -2.55 -21.22
N ASP A 58 19.28 -1.98 -21.55
CA ASP A 58 19.14 -0.54 -21.73
C ASP A 58 19.14 0.19 -20.38
N THR A 59 19.50 1.47 -20.40
CA THR A 59 19.41 2.33 -19.21
C THR A 59 17.97 2.80 -19.05
N PHE A 60 17.41 2.64 -17.85
CA PHE A 60 16.09 3.15 -17.52
C PHE A 60 16.13 4.67 -17.36
N PRO A 61 15.23 5.42 -18.00
CA PRO A 61 15.15 6.87 -17.87
C PRO A 61 14.57 7.30 -16.51
N ASP A 62 15.20 8.28 -15.86
CA ASP A 62 14.81 8.75 -14.52
C ASP A 62 13.56 9.67 -14.51
N GLU A 63 13.01 9.99 -15.68
CA GLU A 63 11.94 10.99 -15.86
C GLU A 63 10.54 10.44 -15.55
N TYR A 64 10.41 9.15 -15.26
CA TYR A 64 9.11 8.49 -15.10
C TYR A 64 8.71 8.33 -13.64
N GLU A 65 7.43 8.58 -13.38
CA GLU A 65 6.82 8.37 -12.07
C GLU A 65 6.67 6.87 -11.79
N ASP A 66 7.23 6.43 -10.66
CA ASP A 66 7.16 5.06 -10.19
C ASP A 66 5.84 4.81 -9.45
N ILE A 67 4.95 4.03 -10.06
CA ILE A 67 3.65 3.65 -9.51
C ILE A 67 3.64 2.23 -8.94
N SER A 68 4.81 1.63 -8.67
CA SER A 68 4.94 0.24 -8.21
C SER A 68 4.15 -0.06 -6.93
N GLU A 69 4.04 0.92 -6.02
CA GLU A 69 3.27 0.79 -4.77
C GLU A 69 1.79 0.47 -5.01
N GLN A 70 1.19 0.95 -6.10
CA GLN A 70 -0.22 0.65 -6.42
C GLN A 70 -0.44 -0.83 -6.78
N PHE A 71 0.61 -1.50 -7.22
CA PHE A 71 0.59 -2.92 -7.59
C PHE A 71 1.09 -3.81 -6.47
N ARG A 72 1.74 -3.26 -5.44
CA ARG A 72 2.15 -4.04 -4.27
C ARG A 72 0.92 -4.50 -3.52
N LYS A 73 0.73 -5.81 -3.45
CA LYS A 73 -0.21 -6.38 -2.49
C LYS A 73 0.38 -6.18 -1.09
N LEU A 74 -0.24 -5.28 -0.33
CA LEU A 74 -0.05 -5.18 1.11
C LEU A 74 -0.28 -6.57 1.71
N SER A 75 0.63 -7.01 2.60
CA SER A 75 0.44 -8.26 3.32
C SER A 75 -0.91 -8.22 4.04
N LYS A 76 -1.59 -9.37 4.15
CA LYS A 76 -2.79 -9.45 4.97
C LYS A 76 -2.51 -9.03 6.41
N ASP A 77 -1.29 -9.23 6.88
CA ASP A 77 -0.85 -8.85 8.22
C ASP A 77 -0.81 -7.31 8.38
N ASP A 78 -0.28 -6.59 7.38
CA ASP A 78 -0.25 -5.11 7.40
C ASP A 78 -1.67 -4.52 7.38
N GLN A 79 -2.58 -5.13 6.60
CA GLN A 79 -3.99 -4.74 6.56
C GLN A 79 -4.70 -5.01 7.90
N ILE A 80 -4.33 -6.10 8.59
CA ILE A 80 -4.87 -6.44 9.92
C ILE A 80 -4.37 -5.44 10.96
N ASP A 81 -3.11 -5.03 10.92
CA ASP A 81 -2.54 -4.06 11.87
C ASP A 81 -3.15 -2.66 11.73
N GLU A 82 -3.38 -2.20 10.49
CA GLU A 82 -4.08 -0.94 10.22
C GLU A 82 -5.55 -1.00 10.70
N MET A 83 -6.22 -2.13 10.44
CA MET A 83 -7.60 -2.36 10.88
C MET A 83 -7.69 -2.41 12.42
N ASN A 84 -6.76 -3.08 13.09
CA ASN A 84 -6.69 -3.14 14.55
C ASN A 84 -6.48 -1.76 15.17
N THR A 85 -5.62 -0.93 14.56
CA THR A 85 -5.39 0.45 15.00
C THR A 85 -6.67 1.28 14.88
N THR A 86 -7.38 1.15 13.76
CA THR A 86 -8.65 1.84 13.53
C THR A 86 -9.74 1.41 14.52
N ILE A 87 -9.88 0.10 14.76
CA ILE A 87 -10.82 -0.44 15.76
C ILE A 87 -10.48 0.07 17.16
N GLY A 88 -9.20 0.11 17.52
CA GLY A 88 -8.75 0.67 18.81
C GLY A 88 -9.17 2.12 19.01
N ALA A 89 -9.01 2.96 17.98
CA ALA A 89 -9.44 4.36 18.02
C ALA A 89 -10.96 4.49 18.20
N LEU A 90 -11.75 3.71 17.47
CA LEU A 90 -13.21 3.71 17.57
C LEU A 90 -13.70 3.25 18.95
N LEU A 91 -13.05 2.26 19.55
CA LEU A 91 -13.37 1.80 20.91
C LEU A 91 -13.11 2.88 21.96
N LEU A 92 -11.99 3.62 21.82
CA LEU A 92 -11.67 4.74 22.70
C LEU A 92 -12.68 5.89 22.57
N GLU A 93 -13.03 6.24 21.33
CA GLU A 93 -14.06 7.25 21.05
C GLU A 93 -15.42 6.83 21.64
N ASN A 94 -15.81 5.57 21.49
CA ASN A 94 -17.04 5.04 22.07
C ASN A 94 -17.05 5.14 23.59
N ALA A 95 -15.94 4.80 24.26
CA ALA A 95 -15.80 4.94 25.70
C ALA A 95 -15.97 6.40 26.17
N ASN A 96 -15.37 7.34 25.44
CA ASN A 96 -15.54 8.77 25.71
C ASN A 96 -17.00 9.23 25.52
N HIS A 97 -17.66 8.81 24.44
CA HIS A 97 -19.07 9.12 24.20
C HIS A 97 -19.98 8.56 25.30
N ARG A 98 -19.72 7.34 25.79
CA ARG A 98 -20.49 6.77 26.91
C ARG A 98 -20.30 7.57 28.20
N ALA A 99 -19.09 7.98 28.53
CA ALA A 99 -18.83 8.83 29.69
C ALA A 99 -19.54 10.19 29.59
N MET A 100 -19.54 10.79 28.40
CA MET A 100 -20.27 12.02 28.12
C MET A 100 -21.78 11.86 28.28
N LEU A 101 -22.35 10.76 27.78
CA LEU A 101 -23.77 10.44 27.94
C LEU A 101 -24.17 10.31 29.41
N THR A 102 -23.41 9.55 30.19
CA THR A 102 -23.68 9.41 31.64
C THR A 102 -23.62 10.77 32.35
N SER A 103 -22.62 11.61 32.03
CA SER A 103 -22.54 12.96 32.60
C SER A 103 -23.74 13.84 32.21
N LEU A 104 -24.25 13.71 30.98
CA LEU A 104 -25.46 14.41 30.54
C LEU A 104 -26.70 13.89 31.26
N GLU A 105 -26.85 12.57 31.41
CA GLU A 105 -27.96 11.94 32.14
C GLU A 105 -27.98 12.40 33.61
N ASP A 106 -26.83 12.45 34.28
CA ASP A 106 -26.70 12.93 35.65
C ASP A 106 -27.09 14.40 35.77
N ASN A 107 -26.65 15.25 34.83
CA ASN A 107 -26.99 16.67 34.81
C ASN A 107 -28.48 16.91 34.58
N VAL A 108 -29.10 16.17 33.65
CA VAL A 108 -30.55 16.27 33.39
C VAL A 108 -31.36 15.76 34.57
N GLY A 109 -30.95 14.64 35.18
CA GLY A 109 -31.57 14.10 36.39
C GLY A 109 -31.51 15.11 37.54
N GLY A 110 -30.34 15.72 37.78
CA GLY A 110 -30.17 16.77 38.78
C GLY A 110 -31.07 17.99 38.56
N LEU A 111 -31.21 18.44 37.31
CA LEU A 111 -32.11 19.55 36.95
C LEU A 111 -33.60 19.20 37.16
N TYR A 112 -33.99 17.94 36.97
CA TYR A 112 -35.37 17.49 37.18
C TYR A 112 -35.74 17.38 38.66
N TYR A 113 -34.79 17.04 39.53
CA TYR A 113 -35.01 16.93 40.99
C TYR A 113 -34.96 18.26 41.75
N LEU A 114 -34.42 19.33 41.13
CA LEU A 114 -34.34 20.67 41.71
C LEU A 114 -35.58 21.55 41.42
N LYS A 115 -36.65 20.98 40.87
CA LYS A 115 -37.89 21.67 40.49
C LYS A 115 -39.06 21.21 41.35
#